data_AF-A0A9Q8ZF70-F1
#
_entry.id   AF-A0A9Q8ZF70-F1
#
_cell.length_a   1.000
_cell.length_b   1.000
_cell.length_c   1.000
_cell.angle_alpha   90.00
_cell.angle_beta   90.00
_cell.angle_gamma   90.00
#
_symmetry.space_group_name_H-M   'P 1'
#
loop_
_entity.id
_entity.type
_entity.pdbx_description
1 polymer ?
#
loop_
_entity_poly.entity_id
_entity_poly.type
_entity_poly.pdbx_seq_one_letter_code
_entity_poly.pdbx_strand_id
1 'polypeptide(L)'
;MAKGISRDTNPRKRFLHLRAEKNGSGTDVAVHEFVMDDGVQVVALDNEAFDAAFGGKKEVFNAIAREIAEYIQTGTTSARLSDFASFLQQDITLFSPTHIISNDGLSMQATCALQMPSLNVCRVGVVHTAEQLPFGPFAGGLPSHTSSPSESKSLQMLDGIWSVSSAIKQYALEHGQLQTSFFVHHPWTYLEERSHSPPAHLLNRDKNFLCMINPCVVKGSPIFIDLVKSCPQYDFLVYKSWGFDDKIGNQMKELPNIT
;
A
#
# COMPACT_ATOMS: atom_id res chain seq x y z
N MET A 1 36.31 10.40 -9.55
CA MET A 1 35.90 9.75 -10.82
C MET A 1 35.73 8.26 -10.56
N ALA A 2 34.51 7.84 -10.21
CA ALA A 2 34.18 6.43 -10.08
C ALA A 2 33.94 5.85 -11.47
N LYS A 3 34.63 4.75 -11.80
CA LYS A 3 34.51 4.04 -13.07
C LYS A 3 33.07 3.58 -13.25
N GLY A 4 32.50 3.87 -14.42
CA GLY A 4 31.18 3.40 -14.83
C GLY A 4 31.12 1.89 -14.81
N ILE A 5 30.40 1.35 -13.83
CA ILE A 5 29.92 -0.03 -13.86
C ILE A 5 28.85 -0.04 -14.95
N SER A 6 29.10 -0.80 -16.02
CA SER A 6 28.10 -1.17 -17.02
C SER A 6 26.89 -1.75 -16.28
N ARG A 7 25.82 -0.96 -16.12
CA ARG A 7 24.60 -1.38 -15.44
C ARG A 7 23.85 -2.33 -16.36
N ASP A 8 23.51 -3.50 -15.83
CA ASP A 8 22.72 -4.53 -16.51
C ASP A 8 21.30 -3.98 -16.70
N THR A 9 21.02 -3.42 -17.87
CA THR A 9 19.71 -2.81 -18.21
C THR A 9 18.68 -3.85 -18.68
N ASN A 10 19.03 -5.13 -18.67
CA ASN A 10 18.11 -6.18 -19.11
C ASN A 10 17.28 -6.67 -17.92
N PRO A 11 15.95 -6.44 -17.93
CA PRO A 11 15.09 -6.95 -16.88
C PRO A 11 15.19 -8.49 -16.86
N ARG A 12 15.53 -9.04 -15.70
CA ARG A 12 15.50 -10.50 -15.50
C ARG A 12 14.07 -10.91 -15.23
N LYS A 13 13.69 -12.06 -15.78
CA LYS A 13 12.37 -12.63 -15.60
C LYS A 13 12.50 -14.03 -15.00
N ARG A 14 11.81 -14.26 -13.89
CA ARG A 14 11.57 -15.60 -13.33
C ARG A 14 10.07 -15.80 -13.07
N PHE A 15 9.71 -16.97 -12.57
CA PHE A 15 8.33 -17.31 -12.27
C PHE A 15 8.19 -17.73 -10.80
N LEU A 16 7.14 -17.22 -10.16
CA LEU A 16 6.64 -17.65 -8.87
C LEU A 16 5.44 -18.56 -9.10
N HIS A 17 5.55 -19.83 -8.73
CA HIS A 17 4.43 -20.75 -8.82
C HIS A 17 3.57 -20.67 -7.55
N LEU A 18 2.33 -20.21 -7.67
CA LEU A 18 1.37 -20.12 -6.57
C LEU A 18 0.40 -21.31 -6.61
N ARG A 19 0.55 -22.24 -5.67
CA ARG A 19 -0.27 -23.46 -5.65
C ARG A 19 -1.70 -23.17 -5.16
N ALA A 20 -2.70 -23.70 -5.86
CA ALA A 20 -4.09 -23.61 -5.40
C ALA A 20 -4.30 -24.39 -4.09
N GLU A 21 -3.66 -25.56 -3.97
CA GLU A 21 -3.67 -26.46 -2.81
C GLU A 21 -2.30 -27.10 -2.59
N LYS A 22 -2.04 -27.71 -1.43
CA LYS A 22 -0.69 -28.20 -1.04
C LYS A 22 -0.02 -29.11 -2.07
N ASN A 23 -0.79 -29.88 -2.85
CA ASN A 23 -0.31 -30.77 -3.93
C ASN A 23 -1.07 -30.54 -5.26
N GLY A 24 -1.70 -29.38 -5.45
CA GLY A 24 -2.54 -29.07 -6.61
C GLY A 24 -1.78 -28.37 -7.74
N SER A 25 -2.49 -28.15 -8.86
CA SER A 25 -2.05 -27.19 -9.88
C SER A 25 -1.98 -25.77 -9.29
N GLY A 26 -1.32 -24.86 -10.00
CA GLY A 26 -1.15 -23.49 -9.55
C GLY A 26 -1.08 -22.50 -10.71
N THR A 27 -0.88 -21.25 -10.36
CA THR A 27 -0.70 -20.15 -11.31
C THR A 27 0.75 -19.72 -11.31
N ASP A 28 1.38 -19.66 -12.49
CA ASP A 28 2.70 -19.08 -12.64
C ASP A 28 2.59 -17.56 -12.76
N VAL A 29 3.11 -16.86 -11.76
CA VAL A 29 3.19 -15.40 -11.73
C VAL A 29 4.56 -14.98 -12.22
N ALA A 30 4.60 -14.14 -13.26
CA ALA A 30 5.86 -13.58 -13.73
C ALA A 30 6.43 -12.62 -12.69
N VAL A 31 7.72 -12.75 -12.41
CA VAL A 31 8.49 -11.87 -11.54
C VAL A 31 9.51 -11.14 -12.40
N HIS A 32 9.46 -9.82 -12.35
CA HIS A 32 10.31 -8.90 -13.08
C HIS A 32 11.32 -8.26 -12.13
N GLU A 33 12.60 -8.41 -12.45
CA GLU A 33 13.69 -7.87 -11.66
C GLU A 33 14.49 -6.89 -12.49
N PHE A 34 14.66 -5.67 -11.99
CA PHE A 34 15.45 -4.65 -12.65
C PHE A 34 16.06 -3.69 -11.63
N VAL A 35 17.09 -2.97 -12.05
CA VAL A 35 17.75 -1.96 -11.22
C VAL A 35 17.51 -0.60 -11.86
N MET A 36 16.95 0.33 -11.08
CA MET A 36 16.74 1.72 -11.49
C MET A 36 18.08 2.47 -11.59
N ASP A 37 18.07 3.63 -12.24
CA ASP A 37 19.27 4.45 -12.44
C ASP A 37 19.90 4.97 -11.13
N ASP A 38 19.13 5.06 -10.06
CA ASP A 38 19.61 5.41 -8.72
C ASP A 38 20.17 4.20 -7.93
N GLY A 39 20.11 3.00 -8.50
CA GLY A 39 20.55 1.76 -7.88
C GLY A 39 19.47 1.02 -7.09
N VAL A 40 18.22 1.52 -7.08
CA VAL A 40 17.10 0.82 -6.45
C VAL A 40 16.83 -0.47 -7.22
N GLN A 41 16.94 -1.60 -6.53
CA GLN A 41 16.57 -2.91 -7.07
C GLN A 41 15.07 -3.12 -6.87
N VAL A 42 14.38 -3.46 -7.95
CA VAL A 42 12.93 -3.67 -7.96
C VAL A 42 12.65 -5.12 -8.27
N VAL A 43 11.81 -5.75 -7.45
CA VAL A 43 11.20 -7.06 -7.70
C VAL A 43 9.70 -6.84 -7.82
N ALA A 44 9.15 -7.00 -9.02
CA ALA A 44 7.75 -6.72 -9.33
C ALA A 44 7.03 -7.98 -9.82
N LEU A 45 5.81 -8.20 -9.34
CA LEU A 45 4.97 -9.32 -9.76
C LEU A 45 3.96 -8.86 -10.83
N ASP A 46 3.66 -9.75 -11.78
CA ASP A 46 2.56 -9.55 -12.71
C ASP A 46 1.22 -9.56 -11.97
N ASN A 47 0.53 -8.41 -12.02
CA ASN A 47 -0.70 -8.20 -11.24
C ASN A 47 -1.84 -9.10 -11.71
N GLU A 48 -1.99 -9.35 -13.01
CA GLU A 48 -3.13 -10.13 -13.51
C GLU A 48 -3.02 -11.61 -13.17
N ALA A 49 -1.83 -12.19 -13.30
CA ALA A 49 -1.56 -13.56 -12.88
C ALA A 49 -1.66 -13.72 -11.36
N PHE A 50 -1.17 -12.73 -10.60
CA PHE A 50 -1.29 -12.73 -9.14
C PHE A 50 -2.77 -12.69 -8.72
N ASP A 51 -3.55 -11.74 -9.23
CA ASP A 51 -4.98 -11.65 -8.96
C ASP A 51 -5.70 -12.95 -9.31
N ALA A 52 -5.39 -13.56 -10.46
CA ALA A 52 -5.99 -14.82 -10.90
C ALA A 52 -5.74 -15.97 -9.90
N ALA A 53 -4.56 -16.02 -9.28
CA ALA A 53 -4.25 -17.02 -8.24
C ALA A 53 -5.13 -16.90 -6.99
N PHE A 54 -5.72 -15.73 -6.75
CA PHE A 54 -6.61 -15.42 -5.63
C PHE A 54 -8.08 -15.21 -6.04
N GLY A 55 -8.49 -15.75 -7.20
CA GLY A 55 -9.89 -15.71 -7.67
C GLY A 55 -10.24 -14.53 -8.58
N GLY A 56 -9.24 -13.75 -9.01
CA GLY A 56 -9.35 -12.64 -9.95
C GLY A 56 -9.67 -11.30 -9.30
N LYS A 57 -9.62 -10.23 -10.11
CA LYS A 57 -9.73 -8.81 -9.70
C LYS A 57 -10.89 -8.47 -8.75
N LYS A 58 -11.99 -9.21 -8.78
CA LYS A 58 -13.16 -8.97 -7.91
C LYS A 58 -13.03 -9.61 -6.53
N GLU A 59 -12.43 -10.78 -6.45
CA GLU A 59 -12.37 -11.59 -5.22
C GLU A 59 -11.04 -11.46 -4.49
N VAL A 60 -9.99 -11.01 -5.19
CA VAL A 60 -8.61 -10.96 -4.67
C VAL A 60 -8.52 -10.25 -3.31
N PHE A 61 -9.14 -9.07 -3.16
CA PHE A 61 -9.07 -8.31 -1.92
C PHE A 61 -9.69 -9.07 -0.73
N ASN A 62 -10.81 -9.76 -0.95
CA ASN A 62 -11.49 -10.52 0.10
C ASN A 62 -10.76 -11.83 0.41
N ALA A 63 -10.31 -12.55 -0.62
CA ALA A 63 -9.60 -13.80 -0.48
C ALA A 63 -8.26 -13.59 0.25
N ILE A 64 -7.46 -12.62 -0.20
CA ILE A 64 -6.18 -12.28 0.41
C ILE A 64 -6.37 -11.79 1.85
N ALA A 65 -7.29 -10.86 2.11
CA ALA A 65 -7.50 -10.35 3.47
C ALA A 65 -7.85 -11.48 4.46
N ARG A 66 -8.70 -12.43 4.04
CA ARG A 66 -9.05 -13.60 4.86
C ARG A 66 -7.85 -14.51 5.12
N GLU A 67 -7.06 -14.81 4.08
CA GLU A 67 -5.90 -15.71 4.20
C GLU A 67 -4.76 -15.07 5.00
N ILE A 68 -4.56 -13.76 4.88
CA ILE A 68 -3.65 -12.97 5.72
C ILE A 68 -4.14 -13.00 7.18
N ALA A 69 -5.43 -12.78 7.41
CA ALA A 69 -6.00 -12.82 8.77
C ALA A 69 -5.74 -14.17 9.45
N GLU A 70 -5.96 -15.28 8.73
CA GLU A 70 -5.67 -16.63 9.19
C GLU A 70 -4.17 -16.83 9.45
N TYR A 71 -3.31 -16.33 8.55
CA TYR A 71 -1.85 -16.42 8.71
C TYR A 71 -1.36 -15.70 9.96
N ILE A 72 -1.88 -14.52 10.23
CA ILE A 72 -1.52 -13.71 11.40
C ILE A 72 -2.03 -14.37 12.68
N GLN A 73 -3.23 -14.96 12.66
CA GLN A 73 -3.83 -15.57 13.85
C GLN A 73 -3.21 -16.92 14.20
N THR A 74 -2.91 -17.75 13.21
CA THR A 74 -2.56 -19.16 13.41
C THR A 74 -1.11 -19.48 13.07
N GLY A 75 -0.42 -18.61 12.34
CA GLY A 75 0.90 -18.90 11.74
C GLY A 75 0.83 -19.85 10.54
N THR A 76 -0.37 -20.29 10.13
CA THR A 76 -0.59 -21.16 8.97
C THR A 76 -1.56 -20.51 8.00
N THR A 77 -1.45 -20.84 6.71
CA THR A 77 -2.31 -20.25 5.67
C THR A 77 -2.42 -21.17 4.46
N SER A 78 -3.10 -20.69 3.40
CA SER A 78 -3.25 -21.38 2.12
C SER A 78 -1.89 -21.70 1.47
N ALA A 79 -1.88 -22.66 0.55
CA ALA A 79 -0.66 -23.02 -0.17
C ALA A 79 -0.08 -21.83 -0.95
N ARG A 80 -0.94 -21.10 -1.70
CA ARG A 80 -0.55 -19.89 -2.44
C ARG A 80 0.01 -18.78 -1.55
N LEU A 81 -0.60 -18.46 -0.40
CA LEU A 81 -0.08 -17.39 0.45
C LEU A 81 1.23 -17.80 1.11
N SER A 82 1.37 -19.09 1.46
CA SER A 82 2.63 -19.66 1.95
C SER A 82 3.73 -19.61 0.88
N ASP A 83 3.42 -19.91 -0.38
CA ASP A 83 4.35 -19.82 -1.51
C ASP A 83 4.82 -18.37 -1.71
N PHE A 84 3.88 -17.40 -1.64
CA PHE A 84 4.21 -15.98 -1.74
C PHE A 84 5.05 -15.49 -0.55
N ALA A 85 4.69 -15.85 0.69
CA ALA A 85 5.47 -15.49 1.87
C ALA A 85 6.90 -16.08 1.81
N SER A 86 7.03 -17.34 1.37
CA SER A 86 8.33 -18.00 1.19
C SER A 86 9.18 -17.30 0.13
N PHE A 87 8.56 -16.88 -0.98
CA PHE A 87 9.21 -16.10 -2.02
C PHE A 87 9.77 -14.78 -1.47
N LEU A 88 8.96 -14.02 -0.71
CA LEU A 88 9.42 -12.77 -0.07
C LEU A 88 10.58 -13.04 0.90
N GLN A 89 10.48 -14.06 1.74
CA GLN A 89 11.52 -14.42 2.70
C GLN A 89 12.84 -14.80 2.01
N GLN A 90 12.78 -15.50 0.88
CA GLN A 90 13.97 -15.85 0.10
C GLN A 90 14.66 -14.60 -0.47
N ASP A 91 13.91 -13.70 -1.09
CA ASP A 91 14.46 -12.47 -1.67
C ASP A 91 15.03 -11.55 -0.59
N ILE A 92 14.34 -11.42 0.55
CA ILE A 92 14.82 -10.67 1.70
C ILE A 92 16.13 -11.28 2.23
N THR A 93 16.19 -12.61 2.36
CA THR A 93 17.39 -13.29 2.82
C THR A 93 18.56 -13.08 1.87
N LEU A 94 18.32 -13.17 0.56
CA LEU A 94 19.34 -12.95 -0.47
C LEU A 94 19.84 -11.50 -0.47
N PHE A 95 18.93 -10.53 -0.30
CA PHE A 95 19.27 -9.11 -0.22
C PHE A 95 20.06 -8.77 1.05
N SER A 96 19.86 -9.52 2.13
CA SER A 96 20.53 -9.32 3.43
C SER A 96 20.36 -7.87 3.97
N PRO A 97 19.12 -7.39 4.14
CA PRO A 97 18.87 -6.02 4.56
C PRO A 97 19.35 -5.75 5.99
N THR A 98 19.65 -4.48 6.26
CA THR A 98 19.80 -3.95 7.63
C THR A 98 18.45 -3.49 8.21
N HIS A 99 17.50 -3.13 7.33
CA HIS A 99 16.17 -2.66 7.69
C HIS A 99 15.11 -3.27 6.77
N ILE A 100 13.97 -3.63 7.34
CA ILE A 100 12.74 -3.97 6.61
C ILE A 100 11.70 -2.92 6.97
N ILE A 101 11.13 -2.28 5.95
CA ILE A 101 10.07 -1.28 6.11
C ILE A 101 8.81 -1.86 5.48
N SER A 102 7.72 -1.93 6.25
CA SER A 102 6.43 -2.45 5.80
C SER A 102 5.27 -1.59 6.28
N ASN A 103 4.13 -1.69 5.62
CA ASN A 103 2.91 -0.96 5.99
C ASN A 103 1.65 -1.84 5.98
N ASP A 104 1.83 -3.17 5.97
CA ASP A 104 0.76 -4.15 5.89
C ASP A 104 1.02 -5.37 6.80
N GLY A 105 -0.06 -6.03 7.21
CA GLY A 105 -0.02 -7.18 8.12
C GLY A 105 0.71 -8.41 7.58
N LEU A 106 0.66 -8.66 6.27
CA LEU A 106 1.32 -9.82 5.66
C LEU A 106 2.83 -9.67 5.73
N SER A 107 3.37 -8.52 5.31
CA SER A 107 4.80 -8.24 5.35
C SER A 107 5.31 -8.27 6.80
N MET A 108 4.57 -7.70 7.76
CA MET A 108 4.92 -7.80 9.18
C MET A 108 4.99 -9.25 9.66
N GLN A 109 4.00 -10.08 9.32
CA GLN A 109 3.96 -11.48 9.74
C GLN A 109 5.05 -12.31 9.06
N ALA A 110 5.17 -12.21 7.73
CA ALA A 110 6.11 -12.98 6.93
C ALA A 110 7.57 -12.70 7.31
N THR A 111 7.87 -11.50 7.80
CA THR A 111 9.23 -11.09 8.16
C THR A 111 9.51 -11.11 9.66
N CYS A 112 8.53 -11.41 10.51
CA CYS A 112 8.72 -11.37 11.96
C CYS A 112 9.81 -12.35 12.42
N ALA A 113 10.39 -12.10 13.60
CA ALA A 113 11.52 -12.89 14.12
C ALA A 113 11.20 -14.39 14.26
N LEU A 114 9.93 -14.77 14.47
CA LEU A 114 9.51 -16.17 14.50
C LEU A 114 9.60 -16.85 13.12
N GLN A 115 9.30 -16.11 12.05
CA GLN A 115 9.36 -16.63 10.67
C GLN A 115 10.77 -16.57 10.09
N MET A 116 11.57 -15.57 10.49
CA MET A 116 12.94 -15.37 10.02
C MET A 116 13.93 -15.25 11.19
N PRO A 117 14.12 -16.30 12.01
CA PRO A 117 14.91 -16.24 13.25
C PRO A 117 16.42 -16.01 13.02
N SER A 118 16.94 -16.35 11.85
CA SER A 118 18.35 -16.14 11.48
C SER A 118 18.65 -14.73 10.99
N LEU A 119 17.62 -13.91 10.72
CA LEU A 119 17.78 -12.59 10.15
C LEU A 119 17.81 -11.52 11.25
N ASN A 120 19.01 -11.02 11.55
CA ASN A 120 19.23 -9.90 12.46
C ASN A 120 19.03 -8.57 11.71
N VAL A 121 17.81 -8.03 11.78
CA VAL A 121 17.37 -6.86 10.99
C VAL A 121 16.43 -5.98 11.81
N CYS A 122 16.49 -4.67 11.59
CA CYS A 122 15.56 -3.71 12.18
C CYS A 122 14.24 -3.67 11.38
N ARG A 123 13.11 -3.87 12.04
CA ARG A 123 11.78 -3.93 11.42
C ARG A 123 10.98 -2.69 11.78
N VAL A 124 10.61 -1.91 10.77
CA VAL A 124 9.90 -0.65 10.92
C VAL A 124 8.54 -0.71 10.23
N GLY A 125 7.48 -0.46 10.97
CA GLY A 125 6.12 -0.34 10.44
C GLY A 125 5.79 1.11 10.11
N VAL A 126 5.19 1.38 8.95
CA VAL A 126 4.69 2.70 8.57
C VAL A 126 3.17 2.72 8.64
N VAL A 127 2.62 3.63 9.44
CA VAL A 127 1.17 3.82 9.61
C VAL A 127 0.77 5.12 8.94
N HIS A 128 0.12 4.99 7.78
CA HIS A 128 -0.38 6.10 6.97
C HIS A 128 -1.72 6.63 7.45
N THR A 129 -2.60 5.75 7.93
CA THR A 129 -3.96 6.12 8.33
C THR A 129 -4.43 5.34 9.54
N ALA A 130 -5.51 5.80 10.19
CA ALA A 130 -6.05 5.15 11.38
C ALA A 130 -6.72 3.80 11.05
N GLU A 131 -7.20 3.63 9.82
CA GLU A 131 -7.85 2.42 9.31
C GLU A 131 -6.89 1.23 9.15
N GLN A 132 -5.58 1.49 9.10
CA GLN A 132 -4.54 0.45 9.12
C GLN A 132 -4.28 -0.10 10.53
N LEU A 133 -4.80 0.55 11.56
CA LEU A 133 -4.59 0.12 12.94
C LEU A 133 -5.73 -0.82 13.37
N PRO A 134 -5.41 -1.94 14.04
CA PRO A 134 -6.39 -2.95 14.44
C PRO A 134 -7.21 -2.57 15.69
N PHE A 135 -7.29 -1.28 16.01
CA PHE A 135 -7.91 -0.76 17.23
C PHE A 135 -8.45 0.66 17.04
N GLY A 136 -9.32 1.05 17.97
CA GLY A 136 -10.01 2.34 17.95
C GLY A 136 -11.17 2.40 16.94
N PRO A 137 -11.84 3.56 16.83
CA PRO A 137 -13.09 3.70 16.09
C PRO A 137 -12.95 3.56 14.57
N PHE A 138 -11.75 3.70 14.01
CA PHE A 138 -11.50 3.60 12.57
C PHE A 138 -10.96 2.23 12.14
N ALA A 139 -10.76 1.29 13.08
CA ALA A 139 -10.21 -0.03 12.78
C ALA A 139 -11.02 -0.77 11.71
N GLY A 140 -10.36 -1.22 10.64
CA GLY A 140 -11.01 -1.92 9.53
C GLY A 140 -11.98 -1.04 8.72
N GLY A 141 -11.88 0.29 8.82
CA GLY A 141 -12.75 1.23 8.10
C GLY A 141 -12.60 1.18 6.57
N LEU A 142 -11.52 0.58 6.07
CA LEU A 142 -11.30 0.32 4.65
C LEU A 142 -10.92 -1.15 4.42
N PRO A 143 -11.51 -1.82 3.41
CA PRO A 143 -11.10 -3.16 3.01
C PRO A 143 -9.59 -3.22 2.78
N SER A 144 -8.95 -4.33 3.16
CA SER A 144 -7.50 -4.59 3.02
C SER A 144 -6.53 -3.74 3.85
N HIS A 145 -6.99 -2.77 4.65
CA HIS A 145 -6.09 -1.97 5.50
C HIS A 145 -5.69 -2.67 6.80
N THR A 146 -6.65 -3.34 7.45
CA THR A 146 -6.42 -4.25 8.58
C THR A 146 -7.10 -5.57 8.25
N SER A 147 -6.37 -6.68 8.31
CA SER A 147 -6.89 -8.02 8.05
C SER A 147 -7.33 -8.72 9.33
N SER A 148 -6.69 -8.44 10.47
CA SER A 148 -6.99 -9.09 11.75
C SER A 148 -6.70 -8.21 12.96
N PRO A 149 -7.53 -8.25 14.02
CA PRO A 149 -7.20 -7.62 15.30
C PRO A 149 -5.87 -8.11 15.90
N SER A 150 -5.44 -9.33 15.52
CA SER A 150 -4.17 -9.90 15.97
C SER A 150 -2.94 -9.18 15.42
N GLU A 151 -3.09 -8.31 14.41
CA GLU A 151 -2.02 -7.43 13.92
C GLU A 151 -1.45 -6.52 15.01
N SER A 152 -2.22 -6.25 16.07
CA SER A 152 -1.75 -5.45 17.21
C SER A 152 -0.50 -6.07 17.86
N LYS A 153 -0.43 -7.41 17.91
CA LYS A 153 0.75 -8.13 18.42
C LYS A 153 1.94 -7.95 17.49
N SER A 154 1.72 -8.01 16.18
CA SER A 154 2.77 -7.80 15.18
C SER A 154 3.36 -6.40 15.29
N LEU A 155 2.51 -5.38 15.43
CA LEU A 155 2.94 -3.99 15.64
C LEU A 155 3.81 -3.83 16.91
N GLN A 156 3.45 -4.50 18.01
CA GLN A 156 4.21 -4.46 19.26
C GLN A 156 5.58 -5.16 19.18
N MET A 157 5.77 -6.06 18.20
CA MET A 157 7.03 -6.77 17.98
C MET A 157 7.99 -6.05 17.03
N LEU A 158 7.59 -4.92 16.46
CA LEU A 158 8.46 -4.12 15.60
C LEU A 158 9.50 -3.36 16.41
N ASP A 159 10.67 -3.14 15.82
CA ASP A 159 11.75 -2.33 16.41
C ASP A 159 11.40 -0.84 16.40
N GLY A 160 10.54 -0.42 15.47
CA GLY A 160 10.03 0.93 15.42
C GLY A 160 8.74 1.06 14.61
N ILE A 161 7.98 2.10 14.91
CA ILE A 161 6.79 2.47 14.14
C ILE A 161 6.88 3.94 13.77
N TRP A 162 6.71 4.20 12.48
CA TRP A 162 6.62 5.52 11.88
C TRP A 162 5.15 5.86 11.62
N SER A 163 4.62 6.85 12.33
CA SER A 163 3.34 7.50 11.96
C SER A 163 3.57 8.71 11.05
N VAL A 164 2.76 8.84 10.02
CA VAL A 164 2.94 9.90 8.99
C VAL A 164 2.41 11.27 9.40
N SER A 165 1.74 11.36 10.55
CA SER A 165 1.23 12.61 11.13
C SER A 165 1.18 12.54 12.65
N SER A 166 1.16 13.70 13.31
CA SER A 166 0.93 13.77 14.75
C SER A 166 -0.44 13.24 15.15
N ALA A 167 -1.46 13.37 14.28
CA ALA A 167 -2.79 12.83 14.52
C ALA A 167 -2.80 11.30 14.56
N ILE A 168 -2.11 10.64 13.62
CA ILE A 168 -1.99 9.17 13.63
C ILE A 168 -1.15 8.70 14.83
N LYS A 169 -0.08 9.41 15.17
CA LYS A 169 0.70 9.12 16.39
C LYS A 169 -0.18 9.18 17.65
N GLN A 170 -0.98 10.24 17.77
CA GLN A 170 -1.86 10.41 18.92
C GLN A 170 -2.94 9.32 18.95
N TYR A 171 -3.55 9.00 17.82
CA TYR A 171 -4.53 7.92 17.69
C TYR A 171 -3.93 6.56 18.11
N ALA A 172 -2.72 6.25 17.66
CA ALA A 172 -2.01 5.01 18.01
C ALA A 172 -1.77 4.91 19.52
N LEU A 173 -1.40 6.02 20.15
CA LEU A 173 -1.20 6.10 21.59
C LEU A 173 -2.51 5.97 22.37
N GLU A 174 -3.54 6.73 22.00
CA GLU A 174 -4.82 6.79 22.72
C GLU A 174 -5.60 5.47 22.63
N HIS A 175 -5.66 4.86 21.45
CA HIS A 175 -6.51 3.69 21.20
C HIS A 175 -5.77 2.35 21.27
N GLY A 176 -4.46 2.35 21.07
CA GLY A 176 -3.64 1.12 21.04
C GLY A 176 -2.52 1.07 22.07
N GLN A 177 -2.32 2.14 22.85
CA GLN A 177 -1.17 2.30 23.75
C GLN A 177 0.17 2.10 23.01
N LEU A 178 0.19 2.40 21.71
CA LEU A 178 1.28 2.11 20.81
C LEU A 178 2.13 3.37 20.64
N GLN A 179 3.36 3.32 21.11
CA GLN A 179 4.31 4.43 20.95
C GLN A 179 4.86 4.43 19.53
N THR A 180 4.71 5.55 18.84
CA THR A 180 5.24 5.74 17.49
C THR A 180 6.06 7.02 17.39
N SER A 181 6.94 7.05 16.40
CA SER A 181 7.66 8.25 16.00
C SER A 181 6.93 8.91 14.84
N PHE A 182 6.69 10.21 14.96
CA PHE A 182 6.16 11.00 13.85
C PHE A 182 7.34 11.43 12.97
N PHE A 183 7.33 10.99 11.71
CA PHE A 183 8.18 11.58 10.68
C PHE A 183 7.32 12.12 9.55
N VAL A 184 7.70 13.27 9.04
CA VAL A 184 7.02 13.91 7.92
C VAL A 184 7.35 13.12 6.65
N HIS A 185 6.34 12.79 5.85
CA HIS A 185 6.57 12.31 4.49
C HIS A 185 7.40 13.34 3.73
N HIS A 186 8.60 12.95 3.31
CA HIS A 186 9.54 13.89 2.72
C HIS A 186 8.91 14.51 1.45
N PRO A 187 8.92 15.85 1.30
CA PRO A 187 8.24 16.50 0.16
C PRO A 187 8.85 16.13 -1.20
N TRP A 188 10.00 15.44 -1.22
CA TRP A 188 10.62 14.91 -2.45
C TRP A 188 9.67 14.04 -3.29
N THR A 189 8.67 13.39 -2.69
CA THR A 189 7.63 12.68 -3.46
C THR A 189 6.91 13.58 -4.47
N TYR A 190 6.90 14.90 -4.27
CA TYR A 190 6.20 15.87 -5.11
C TYR A 190 7.13 16.80 -5.90
N LEU A 191 8.45 16.55 -5.86
CA LEU A 191 9.44 17.40 -6.47
C LEU A 191 10.16 16.64 -7.59
N GLU A 192 10.56 17.36 -8.64
CA GLU A 192 11.41 16.78 -9.67
C GLU A 192 12.79 16.43 -9.11
N GLU A 193 13.34 15.29 -9.52
CA GLU A 193 14.60 14.74 -9.00
C GLU A 193 15.80 15.69 -9.15
N ARG A 194 15.90 16.42 -10.27
CA ARG A 194 17.07 17.27 -10.54
C ARG A 194 16.95 18.67 -9.96
N SER A 195 15.77 19.27 -10.08
CA SER A 195 15.54 20.66 -9.71
C SER A 195 15.09 20.81 -8.26
N HIS A 196 14.62 19.72 -7.63
CA HIS A 196 13.95 19.72 -6.33
C HIS A 196 12.82 20.77 -6.25
N SER A 197 12.24 21.12 -7.40
CA SER A 197 11.10 22.03 -7.49
C SER A 197 9.84 21.27 -7.90
N PRO A 198 8.64 21.80 -7.57
CA PRO A 198 7.40 21.24 -8.11
C PRO A 198 7.47 21.20 -9.64
N PRO A 199 7.04 20.11 -10.29
CA PRO A 199 7.14 19.99 -11.73
C PRO A 199 6.40 21.12 -12.44
N ALA A 200 7.07 21.81 -13.37
CA ALA A 200 6.53 23.03 -13.98
C ALA A 200 5.19 22.80 -14.69
N HIS A 201 5.01 21.63 -15.29
CA HIS A 201 3.77 21.22 -15.96
C HIS A 201 2.60 20.93 -14.99
N LEU A 202 2.87 20.80 -13.69
CA LEU A 202 1.85 20.64 -12.64
C LEU A 202 1.49 21.98 -11.96
N LEU A 203 2.16 23.08 -12.32
CA LEU A 203 1.81 24.42 -11.83
C LEU A 203 0.52 24.89 -12.51
N ASN A 204 -0.58 24.86 -11.78
CA ASN A 204 -1.92 25.19 -12.26
C ASN A 204 -2.43 26.54 -11.75
N ARG A 205 -1.54 27.51 -11.51
CA ARG A 205 -1.89 28.82 -10.93
C ARG A 205 -2.86 29.65 -11.79
N ASP A 206 -2.92 29.37 -13.08
CA ASP A 206 -3.81 29.99 -14.06
C ASP A 206 -5.18 29.28 -14.15
N LYS A 207 -5.37 28.16 -13.46
CA LYS A 207 -6.61 27.38 -13.47
C LYS A 207 -7.51 27.78 -12.31
N ASN A 208 -8.80 27.94 -12.59
CA ASN A 208 -9.79 28.42 -11.62
C ASN A 208 -10.74 27.31 -11.13
N PHE A 209 -10.26 26.06 -11.08
CA PHE A 209 -11.08 24.92 -10.67
C PHE A 209 -10.91 24.59 -9.19
N LEU A 210 -12.03 24.30 -8.53
CA LEU A 210 -12.05 23.61 -7.24
C LEU A 210 -12.09 22.10 -7.49
N CYS A 211 -11.01 21.39 -7.15
CA CYS A 211 -10.82 20.00 -7.56
C CYS A 211 -11.03 18.99 -6.41
N MET A 212 -11.68 17.85 -6.73
CA MET A 212 -11.66 16.64 -5.91
C MET A 212 -11.07 15.47 -6.70
N ILE A 213 -10.07 14.81 -6.11
CA ILE A 213 -9.44 13.62 -6.68
C ILE A 213 -10.02 12.37 -6.02
N ASN A 214 -10.50 11.44 -6.86
CA ASN A 214 -11.12 10.16 -6.50
C ASN A 214 -12.33 10.34 -5.59
N PRO A 215 -13.41 10.98 -6.06
CA PRO A 215 -14.59 11.13 -5.23
C PRO A 215 -15.16 9.79 -4.81
N CYS A 216 -15.30 9.65 -3.50
CA CYS A 216 -15.95 8.53 -2.85
C CYS A 216 -16.47 8.99 -1.49
N VAL A 217 -17.33 8.20 -0.88
CA VAL A 217 -17.98 8.55 0.39
C VAL A 217 -16.95 8.80 1.48
N VAL A 218 -15.92 7.95 1.60
CA VAL A 218 -14.84 8.09 2.60
C VAL A 218 -14.01 9.37 2.39
N LYS A 219 -13.92 9.89 1.16
CA LYS A 219 -13.25 11.16 0.87
C LYS A 219 -14.18 12.38 0.97
N GLY A 220 -15.42 12.20 1.41
CA GLY A 220 -16.37 13.29 1.61
C GLY A 220 -17.09 13.73 0.34
N SER A 221 -17.31 12.84 -0.64
CA SER A 221 -18.04 13.18 -1.86
C SER A 221 -19.43 13.78 -1.64
N PRO A 222 -20.22 13.42 -0.59
CA PRO A 222 -21.49 14.10 -0.32
C PRO A 222 -21.31 15.59 0.00
N ILE A 223 -20.30 15.92 0.80
CA ILE A 223 -19.96 17.32 1.16
C ILE A 223 -19.55 18.09 -0.10
N PHE A 224 -18.74 17.48 -0.96
CA PHE A 224 -18.32 18.11 -2.21
C PHE A 224 -19.50 18.40 -3.14
N ILE A 225 -20.45 17.46 -3.28
CA ILE A 225 -21.67 17.67 -4.08
C ILE A 225 -22.51 18.83 -3.54
N ASP A 226 -22.69 18.91 -2.21
CA ASP A 226 -23.47 19.99 -1.61
C ASP A 226 -22.77 21.35 -1.72
N LEU A 227 -21.43 21.37 -1.69
CA LEU A 227 -20.63 22.56 -1.98
C LEU A 227 -20.83 23.04 -3.42
N VAL A 228 -20.78 22.12 -4.39
CA VAL A 228 -21.01 22.43 -5.82
C VAL A 228 -22.37 23.09 -6.02
N LYS A 229 -23.43 22.53 -5.42
CA LYS A 229 -24.79 23.08 -5.50
C LYS A 229 -24.92 24.45 -4.83
N SER A 230 -24.23 24.65 -3.71
CA SER A 230 -24.29 25.88 -2.93
C SER A 230 -23.45 27.00 -3.53
N CYS A 231 -22.50 26.67 -4.40
CA CYS A 231 -21.58 27.62 -5.00
C CYS A 231 -21.54 27.50 -6.54
N PRO A 232 -22.67 27.75 -7.24
CA PRO A 232 -22.77 27.63 -8.69
C PRO A 232 -21.88 28.63 -9.46
N GLN A 233 -21.34 29.65 -8.77
CA GLN A 233 -20.43 30.63 -9.35
C GLN A 233 -18.99 30.13 -9.56
N TYR A 234 -18.64 28.95 -9.05
CA TYR A 234 -17.32 28.35 -9.25
C TYR A 234 -17.40 27.12 -10.14
N ASP A 235 -16.34 26.93 -10.92
CA ASP A 235 -16.14 25.71 -11.71
C ASP A 235 -15.45 24.64 -10.86
N PHE A 236 -16.02 23.45 -10.85
CA PHE A 236 -15.49 22.30 -10.11
C PHE A 236 -14.93 21.26 -11.08
N LEU A 237 -13.87 20.58 -10.65
CA LEU A 237 -13.20 19.53 -11.43
C LEU A 237 -13.15 18.23 -10.65
N VAL A 238 -13.55 17.14 -11.28
CA VAL A 238 -13.49 15.81 -10.67
C VAL A 238 -12.52 14.91 -11.44
N TYR A 239 -11.47 14.43 -10.76
CA TYR A 239 -10.58 13.41 -11.32
C TYR A 239 -10.99 12.02 -10.84
N LYS A 240 -11.33 11.14 -11.78
CA LYS A 240 -11.81 9.78 -11.49
C LYS A 240 -10.66 8.78 -11.61
N SER A 241 -10.31 8.12 -10.51
CA SER A 241 -9.49 6.91 -10.54
C SER A 241 -9.99 5.89 -9.51
N TRP A 242 -9.11 5.35 -8.67
CA TRP A 242 -9.42 4.29 -7.73
C TRP A 242 -10.46 4.71 -6.66
N GLY A 243 -11.38 3.79 -6.35
CA GLY A 243 -12.42 3.99 -5.33
C GLY A 243 -13.64 4.80 -5.80
N PHE A 244 -13.70 5.18 -7.07
CA PHE A 244 -14.83 5.93 -7.63
C PHE A 244 -16.09 5.06 -7.72
N ASP A 245 -17.17 5.53 -7.11
CA ASP A 245 -18.49 4.86 -7.12
C ASP A 245 -19.34 5.40 -8.29
N ASP A 246 -19.90 4.49 -9.09
CA ASP A 246 -20.77 4.83 -10.22
C ASP A 246 -21.98 5.67 -9.80
N LYS A 247 -22.52 5.43 -8.60
CA LYS A 247 -23.65 6.20 -8.08
C LYS A 247 -23.27 7.66 -7.83
N ILE A 248 -22.14 7.90 -7.16
CA ILE A 248 -21.58 9.24 -6.96
C ILE A 248 -21.26 9.88 -8.31
N GLY A 249 -20.71 9.10 -9.25
CA GLY A 249 -20.38 9.60 -10.56
C GLY A 249 -21.57 10.03 -11.40
N ASN A 250 -22.73 9.38 -11.25
CA ASN A 250 -23.95 9.81 -11.92
C ASN A 250 -24.51 11.08 -11.29
N GLN A 251 -24.50 11.21 -9.95
CA GLN A 251 -24.90 12.45 -9.28
C GLN A 251 -24.05 13.65 -9.71
N MET A 252 -22.74 13.45 -9.87
CA MET A 252 -21.84 14.53 -10.30
C MET A 252 -22.04 14.93 -11.76
N LYS A 253 -22.44 14.01 -12.66
CA LYS A 253 -22.74 14.32 -14.07
C LYS A 253 -23.98 15.20 -14.24
N GLU A 254 -24.89 15.17 -13.28
CA GLU A 254 -26.12 15.98 -13.31
C GLU A 254 -25.88 17.44 -12.92
N LEU A 255 -24.69 17.76 -12.37
CA LEU A 255 -24.36 19.11 -11.90
C LEU A 255 -23.67 19.91 -13.02
N PRO A 256 -24.22 21.07 -13.42
CA PRO A 256 -23.78 21.78 -14.62
C PRO A 256 -22.41 22.46 -14.49
N ASN A 257 -21.91 22.65 -13.27
CA ASN A 257 -20.64 23.29 -12.96
C ASN A 257 -19.56 22.29 -12.49
N ILE A 258 -19.71 21.00 -12.81
CA ILE A 258 -18.66 19.99 -12.70
C ILE A 258 -18.19 19.59 -14.09
N THR A 259 -16.86 19.55 -14.28
CA THR A 259 -16.21 18.91 -15.45
C THR A 259 -15.47 17.63 -15.03
#